data_AF-A0A654DW63-F1
#
_entry.id   AF-A0A654DW63-F1
#
_cell.length_a   1.000
_cell.length_b   1.000
_cell.length_c   1.000
_cell.angle_alpha   90.00
_cell.angle_beta   90.00
_cell.angle_gamma   90.00
#
_symmetry.space_group_name_H-M   'P 1'
#
loop_
_entity.id
_entity.type
_entity.pdbx_description
1 polymer ?
#
loop_
_entity_poly.entity_id
_entity_poly.type
_entity_poly.pdbx_seq_one_letter_code
_entity_poly.pdbx_strand_id
1 'polypeptide(L)' 'MSEKQNQSEEKNDAGYYFNFKEVLTYFFRKKDPSRPTNTSIKMMHGINKISMIMFLICVIVIIVRYIIRS' A
#
# COMPACT_ATOMS: atom_id res chain seq x y z
N MET A 1 42.70 11.44 26.17
CA MET A 1 41.55 11.52 27.08
C MET A 1 40.43 12.31 26.42
N SER A 2 39.57 11.63 25.64
CA SER A 2 38.12 11.91 25.49
C SER A 2 37.59 11.02 24.37
N GLU A 3 37.30 9.78 24.73
CA GLU A 3 36.33 8.93 24.05
C GLU A 3 34.93 9.46 24.38
N LYS A 4 34.18 9.88 23.38
CA LYS A 4 32.70 9.93 23.43
C LYS A 4 32.12 9.61 22.07
N GLN A 5 31.82 8.33 21.88
CA GLN A 5 30.54 7.81 21.40
C GLN A 5 29.75 8.72 20.44
N ASN A 6 29.80 8.38 19.16
CA ASN A 6 28.58 8.37 18.35
C ASN A 6 28.62 7.07 17.56
N GLN A 7 27.97 6.06 18.13
CA GLN A 7 27.60 4.85 17.41
C GLN A 7 26.83 5.31 16.16
N SER A 8 27.45 5.18 14.99
CA SER A 8 26.73 5.16 13.73
C SER A 8 25.65 4.09 13.89
N GLU A 9 24.40 4.54 14.02
CA GLU A 9 23.27 3.65 14.05
C GLU A 9 23.38 2.72 12.86
N GLU A 10 23.59 1.44 13.13
CA GLU A 10 23.33 0.37 12.17
C GLU A 10 21.83 0.39 11.94
N LYS A 11 21.43 1.30 11.03
CA LYS A 11 20.09 1.34 10.48
C LYS A 11 19.97 -0.01 9.82
N ASN A 12 19.21 -0.88 10.45
CA ASN A 12 18.83 -2.15 9.87
C ASN A 12 18.00 -1.77 8.64
N ASP A 13 18.66 -1.62 7.48
CA ASP A 13 18.04 -1.24 6.21
C ASP A 13 16.95 -2.24 5.81
N ALA A 14 16.96 -3.44 6.40
CA ALA A 14 15.85 -4.38 6.37
C ALA A 14 14.51 -3.75 6.84
N GLY A 15 14.53 -2.92 7.88
CA GLY A 15 13.36 -2.19 8.37
C GLY A 15 12.85 -1.14 7.39
N TYR A 16 13.72 -0.61 6.50
CA TYR A 16 13.34 0.34 5.47
C TYR A 16 12.39 -0.28 4.43
N TYR A 17 12.67 -1.50 3.98
CA TYR A 17 11.81 -2.22 3.04
C TYR A 17 10.49 -2.69 3.67
N PHE A 18 10.48 -2.96 4.97
CA PHE A 18 9.28 -3.28 5.74
C PHE A 18 8.61 -2.07 6.40
N ASN A 19 8.98 -0.83 6.04
CA ASN A 19 8.33 0.39 6.53
C ASN A 19 6.95 0.60 5.87
N PHE A 20 6.04 -0.36 6.08
CA PHE A 20 4.62 -0.24 5.74
C PHE A 20 3.99 1.00 6.36
N LYS A 21 4.56 1.50 7.47
CA LYS A 21 4.11 2.71 8.17
C LYS A 21 4.23 3.98 7.31
N GLU A 22 5.27 4.06 6.49
CA GLU A 22 5.50 5.23 5.63
C GLU A 22 4.56 5.21 4.41
N VAL A 23 4.39 4.04 3.77
CA VAL A 23 3.44 3.89 2.66
C VAL A 23 2.00 4.06 3.13
N LEU A 24 1.60 3.50 4.28
CA LEU A 24 0.26 3.71 4.83
C LEU A 24 0.03 5.20 5.13
N THR A 25 0.99 5.89 5.75
CA THR A 25 0.91 7.35 5.98
C THR A 25 0.75 8.11 4.65
N TYR A 26 1.43 7.69 3.59
CA TYR A 26 1.31 8.30 2.27
C TYR A 26 -0.07 8.07 1.63
N PHE A 27 -0.64 6.86 1.75
CA PHE A 27 -1.98 6.52 1.23
C PHE A 27 -3.10 7.20 2.03
N PHE A 28 -2.93 7.39 3.33
CA PHE A 28 -3.88 8.11 4.20
C PHE A 28 -3.66 9.63 4.23
N ARG A 29 -2.64 10.14 3.52
CA ARG A 29 -2.41 11.59 3.39
C ARG A 29 -3.60 12.23 2.69
N LYS A 30 -4.24 13.19 3.38
CA LYS A 30 -5.44 13.90 2.91
C LYS A 30 -5.26 14.37 1.47
N LYS A 31 -6.23 14.04 0.62
CA LYS A 31 -6.23 14.47 -0.78
C LYS A 31 -6.42 15.99 -0.83
N ASP A 32 -5.39 16.67 -1.31
CA ASP A 32 -5.39 18.12 -1.56
C ASP A 32 -6.67 18.53 -2.32
N PRO A 33 -7.48 19.47 -1.81
CA PRO A 33 -8.78 19.87 -2.36
C PRO A 33 -8.68 20.75 -3.62
N SER A 34 -7.49 21.23 -4.01
CA SER A 34 -7.31 22.19 -5.12
C SER A 34 -7.40 21.56 -6.54
N ARG A 35 -7.66 20.25 -6.65
CA ARG A 35 -7.55 19.55 -7.95
C ARG A 35 -8.88 19.61 -8.71
N PRO A 36 -8.89 20.05 -9.98
CA PRO A 36 -10.13 20.09 -10.77
C PRO A 36 -10.72 18.68 -10.86
N THR A 37 -11.90 18.50 -10.26
CA THR A 37 -12.57 17.21 -10.21
C THR A 37 -13.28 16.94 -11.52
N ASN A 38 -12.52 16.57 -12.56
CA ASN A 38 -13.11 16.05 -13.80
C ASN A 38 -13.70 14.66 -13.52
N THR A 39 -15.03 14.60 -13.38
CA THR A 39 -15.80 13.38 -13.11
C THR A 39 -15.50 12.27 -14.12
N SER A 40 -15.16 12.60 -15.37
CA SER A 40 -14.76 11.63 -16.40
C SER A 40 -13.54 10.80 -16.01
N ILE A 41 -12.53 11.40 -15.36
CA ILE A 41 -11.33 10.67 -14.90
C ILE A 41 -11.65 9.82 -13.66
N LYS A 42 -12.58 10.28 -12.80
CA LYS A 42 -13.06 9.49 -11.66
C LYS A 42 -13.83 8.26 -12.11
N MET A 43 -14.65 8.35 -13.16
CA MET A 43 -15.37 7.20 -13.71
C MET A 43 -14.42 6.20 -14.37
N MET A 44 -13.43 6.67 -15.14
CA MET A 44 -12.40 5.81 -15.73
C MET A 44 -11.63 5.02 -14.64
N HIS A 45 -11.26 5.67 -13.54
CA HIS A 45 -10.64 5.00 -12.39
C HIS A 45 -11.62 4.09 -11.63
N GLY A 46 -12.90 4.46 -11.57
CA GLY A 46 -13.95 3.67 -10.92
C GLY A 46 -14.14 2.31 -11.57
N ILE A 47 -14.30 2.27 -12.89
CA ILE A 47 -14.44 1.03 -13.66
C ILE A 47 -13.21 0.14 -13.49
N ASN A 48 -12.01 0.72 -13.55
CA ASN A 48 -10.76 -0.01 -13.34
C ASN A 48 -10.66 -0.60 -11.91
N LYS A 49 -11.10 0.14 -10.89
CA LYS A 49 -11.14 -0.32 -9.49
C LYS A 49 -12.14 -1.47 -9.30
N ILE A 50 -13.30 -1.41 -9.94
CA ILE A 50 -14.33 -2.47 -9.90
C ILE A 50 -13.79 -3.76 -10.51
N SER A 51 -13.07 -3.67 -11.63
CA SER A 51 -12.42 -4.83 -12.28
C SER A 51 -11.46 -5.53 -11.32
N MET A 52 -10.57 -4.78 -10.66
CA MET A 52 -9.64 -5.32 -9.67
C MET A 52 -10.34 -5.97 -8.48
N ILE A 53 -11.43 -5.39 -7.98
CA ILE A 53 -12.20 -5.96 -6.85
C ILE A 53 -12.85 -7.29 -7.26
N MET A 54 -13.52 -7.35 -8.42
CA MET A 54 -14.16 -8.57 -8.90
C MET A 54 -13.14 -9.68 -9.17
N PHE A 55 -11.99 -9.31 -9.75
CA PHE A 55 -10.87 -10.23 -9.92
C PHE A 55 -10.36 -10.79 -8.59
N LEU A 56 -10.15 -9.92 -7.59
CA LEU A 56 -9.67 -10.33 -6.27
C LEU A 56 -10.65 -11.28 -5.58
N ILE A 57 -11.95 -11.02 -5.66
CA ILE A 57 -12.99 -11.91 -5.13
C ILE A 57 -12.91 -13.28 -5.80
N CYS A 58 -12.80 -13.32 -7.13
CA CYS A 58 -12.67 -14.58 -7.88
C CYS A 58 -11.43 -15.38 -7.43
N VAL A 59 -10.27 -14.71 -7.32
CA VAL A 59 -9.02 -15.33 -6.86
C VAL A 59 -9.19 -15.89 -5.44
N ILE A 60 -9.77 -15.12 -4.52
CA ILE A 60 -10.04 -15.58 -3.14
C ILE A 60 -10.94 -16.83 -3.16
N VAL A 61 -12.03 -16.82 -3.94
CA VAL A 61 -12.94 -17.97 -4.04
C VAL A 61 -12.23 -19.19 -4.59
N ILE A 62 -11.38 -19.04 -5.61
CA ILE A 62 -10.59 -20.15 -6.17
C ILE A 62 -9.64 -20.72 -5.12
N ILE A 63 -8.90 -19.87 -4.41
CA ILE A 63 -7.95 -20.29 -3.36
C ILE A 63 -8.68 -21.00 -2.23
N VAL A 64 -9.77 -20.42 -1.73
CA VAL A 64 -10.58 -20.99 -0.64
C VAL A 64 -11.17 -22.33 -1.08
N ARG A 65 -11.72 -22.40 -2.30
CA ARG A 65 -12.28 -23.65 -2.84
C ARG A 65 -11.20 -24.70 -3.04
N TYR A 66 -9.98 -24.31 -3.43
CA TYR A 66 -8.85 -25.22 -3.58
C TYR A 66 -8.40 -25.77 -2.23
N ILE A 67 -8.26 -24.92 -1.21
CA ILE A 67 -7.86 -25.33 0.15
C ILE A 67 -8.92 -26.21 0.81
N ILE A 68 -10.22 -25.90 0.65
CA ILE A 68 -11.32 -26.69 1.24
C ILE A 68 -11.54 -28.03 0.50
N ARG A 69 -11.18 -28.10 -0.80
CA ARG A 69 -11.31 -29.33 -1.60
C ARG A 69 -10.12 -30.26 -1.45
N SER A 70 -8.95 -29.74 -1.09
CA SER A 70 -7.76 -30.54 -0.75
C SER A 70 -7.90 -31.17 0.63
#